data_AF-A0A7Z7YKB7-F1
#
_entry.id   AF-A0A7Z7YKB7-F1
#
_cell.length_a   1.000
_cell.length_b   1.000
_cell.length_c   1.000
_cell.angle_alpha   90.00
_cell.angle_beta   90.00
_cell.angle_gamma   90.00
#
_symmetry.space_group_name_H-M   'P 1'
#
loop_
_entity.id
_entity.type
_entity.pdbx_description
1 polymer ?
#
loop_
_entity_poly.entity_id
_entity_poly.type
_entity_poly.pdbx_seq_one_letter_code
_entity_poly.pdbx_strand_id
1 'polypeptide(L)'
;MPGIRNCLSSIANTLNIRNASYSLIKIEQNGKLSNRKISLIDSPAKLLSYRNADLIKETYVTEKVLSKFKIKSNFIAVRIQSNQFTDLKNKTIQGHKETVAQVMDWYNLTINPYSHLPIGTLKRSSDIAKEESRNALNFMIMEKNTFNENVLNDNTNLQRKYCDTKNSSWVVTSVAELIDKGAKVYPDISCSLRLGEPFIVTIPETTKLNVEIYPLKK
;
A
#
# COMPACT_ATOMS: atom_id res chain seq x y z
N MET A 1 30.21 -15.52 27.10
CA MET A 1 29.88 -15.40 25.66
C MET A 1 29.39 -16.75 25.14
N PRO A 2 28.12 -16.86 24.75
CA PRO A 2 27.67 -17.94 23.88
C PRO A 2 27.29 -17.40 22.49
N GLY A 3 27.79 -18.08 21.46
CA GLY A 3 27.72 -17.69 20.05
C GLY A 3 26.32 -17.77 19.44
N ILE A 4 26.03 -16.80 18.58
CA ILE A 4 24.83 -16.72 17.76
C ILE A 4 24.96 -17.76 16.64
N ARG A 5 24.14 -18.81 16.69
CA ARG A 5 23.89 -19.69 15.53
C ARG A 5 23.03 -18.92 14.53
N ASN A 6 23.60 -18.63 13.36
CA ASN A 6 22.89 -18.15 12.18
C ASN A 6 21.90 -19.23 11.70
N CYS A 7 20.60 -18.93 11.77
CA CYS A 7 19.54 -19.70 11.10
C CYS A 7 19.09 -18.92 9.86
N LEU A 8 19.92 -18.91 8.81
CA LEU A 8 19.60 -18.36 7.48
C LEU A 8 19.11 -19.46 6.52
N SER A 9 18.13 -20.26 6.93
CA SER A 9 17.59 -21.31 6.06
C SER A 9 16.08 -21.30 6.05
N SER A 10 15.48 -20.46 5.19
CA SER A 10 14.14 -20.70 4.57
C SER A 10 13.75 -19.78 3.40
N ILE A 11 14.66 -19.03 2.75
CA ILE A 11 14.27 -18.18 1.58
C ILE A 11 14.53 -18.87 0.22
N ALA A 12 15.06 -20.11 0.20
CA ALA A 12 15.51 -20.74 -1.05
C ALA A 12 14.41 -21.31 -1.98
N ASN A 13 13.11 -21.20 -1.68
CA ASN A 13 12.07 -21.90 -2.46
C ASN A 13 11.03 -21.03 -3.20
N THR A 14 11.31 -19.75 -3.46
CA THR A 14 10.40 -18.91 -4.29
C THR A 14 10.94 -18.47 -5.65
N LEU A 15 12.17 -18.89 -6.00
CA LEU A 15 12.70 -18.72 -7.36
C LEU A 15 12.38 -19.96 -8.20
N ASN A 16 11.11 -20.14 -8.56
CA ASN A 16 10.76 -21.02 -9.68
C ASN A 16 10.16 -20.17 -10.80
N ILE A 17 11.04 -19.89 -11.75
CA ILE A 17 10.86 -19.10 -12.95
C ILE A 17 9.94 -19.85 -13.92
N ARG A 18 8.92 -19.16 -14.45
CA ARG A 18 8.45 -19.45 -15.82
C ARG A 18 8.71 -18.23 -16.69
N ASN A 19 9.69 -18.41 -17.57
CA ASN A 19 10.10 -17.46 -18.59
C ASN A 19 8.92 -17.10 -19.50
N ALA A 20 8.57 -15.82 -19.58
CA ALA A 20 7.87 -15.26 -20.72
C ALA A 20 8.86 -14.34 -21.44
N SER A 21 9.60 -14.90 -22.39
CA SER A 21 10.47 -14.15 -23.29
C SER A 21 9.59 -13.34 -24.25
N TYR A 22 9.60 -12.01 -24.14
CA TYR A 22 9.07 -11.16 -25.19
C TYR A 22 10.18 -10.93 -26.22
N SER A 23 10.14 -11.69 -27.31
CA SER A 23 10.92 -11.41 -28.52
C SER A 23 10.35 -10.15 -29.18
N LEU A 24 11.22 -9.17 -29.43
CA LEU A 24 10.93 -8.02 -30.30
C LEU A 24 10.72 -8.55 -31.72
N ILE A 25 9.45 -8.72 -32.11
CA ILE A 25 9.10 -9.05 -33.49
C ILE A 25 9.34 -7.79 -34.33
N LYS A 26 10.40 -7.85 -35.13
CA LYS A 26 10.65 -6.97 -36.26
C LYS A 26 9.56 -7.24 -37.30
N ILE A 27 8.54 -6.40 -37.36
CA ILE A 27 7.52 -6.49 -38.42
C ILE A 27 8.15 -5.88 -39.68
N GLU A 28 8.51 -6.76 -40.62
CA GLU A 28 8.83 -6.37 -41.99
C GLU A 28 7.59 -5.71 -42.62
N GLN A 29 7.78 -4.48 -43.09
CA GLN A 29 6.83 -3.79 -43.95
C GLN A 29 6.73 -4.56 -45.27
N ASN A 30 5.60 -5.21 -45.51
CA ASN A 30 5.10 -5.46 -46.86
C ASN A 30 3.60 -5.77 -46.80
N GLY A 31 2.79 -4.71 -46.88
CA GLY A 31 1.34 -4.80 -47.00
C GLY A 31 0.80 -3.53 -47.64
N LYS A 32 0.28 -3.64 -48.86
CA LYS A 32 -0.33 -2.59 -49.68
C LYS A 32 -1.18 -1.61 -48.84
N LEU A 33 -0.79 -0.33 -48.85
CA LEU A 33 -1.58 0.79 -48.37
C LEU A 33 -2.89 0.89 -49.17
N SER A 34 -3.99 0.42 -48.56
CA SER A 34 -5.33 0.79 -48.99
C SER A 34 -5.58 2.24 -48.56
N ASN A 35 -5.70 3.13 -49.53
CA ASN A 35 -6.00 4.55 -49.34
C ASN A 35 -7.41 4.72 -48.75
N ARG A 36 -7.53 4.62 -47.43
CA ARG A 36 -8.61 5.31 -46.70
C ARG A 36 -8.09 6.65 -46.23
N LYS A 37 -8.54 7.72 -46.89
CA LYS A 37 -8.43 9.09 -46.39
C LYS A 37 -9.13 9.13 -45.03
N ILE A 38 -8.37 9.02 -43.95
CA ILE A 38 -8.84 9.36 -42.61
C ILE A 38 -8.77 10.88 -42.58
N SER A 39 -9.93 11.54 -42.69
CA SER A 39 -10.03 12.96 -42.38
C SER A 39 -9.66 13.12 -40.91
N LEU A 40 -8.50 13.69 -40.62
CA LEU A 40 -8.18 14.19 -39.29
C LEU A 40 -9.21 15.28 -38.98
N ILE A 41 -10.17 14.93 -38.14
CA ILE A 41 -10.89 15.95 -37.38
C ILE A 41 -9.84 16.47 -36.40
N ASP A 42 -9.39 17.70 -36.60
CA ASP A 42 -8.57 18.47 -35.66
C ASP A 42 -9.39 18.77 -34.40
N SER A 43 -9.70 17.71 -33.64
CA SER A 43 -9.95 17.85 -32.23
C SER A 43 -8.57 17.90 -31.57
N PRO A 44 -8.20 18.99 -30.88
CA PRO A 44 -6.95 18.99 -30.13
C PRO A 44 -6.99 17.77 -29.23
N ALA A 45 -5.97 16.90 -29.33
CA ALA A 45 -5.86 15.73 -28.47
C ALA A 45 -6.01 16.25 -27.05
N LYS A 46 -7.17 15.97 -26.44
CA LYS A 46 -7.47 16.41 -25.09
C LYS A 46 -6.47 15.67 -24.23
N LEU A 47 -5.36 16.33 -23.91
CA LEU A 47 -4.32 15.82 -23.04
C LEU A 47 -5.06 15.24 -21.86
N LEU A 48 -5.10 13.90 -21.74
CA LEU A 48 -5.57 13.27 -20.52
C LEU A 48 -4.70 13.92 -19.46
N SER A 49 -5.29 14.83 -18.70
CA SER A 49 -4.55 15.80 -17.88
C SER A 49 -3.52 14.99 -17.10
N TYR A 50 -2.24 15.33 -17.20
CA TYR A 50 -1.09 14.61 -16.63
C TYR A 50 -1.42 13.83 -15.32
N ARG A 51 -2.18 14.46 -14.42
CA ARG A 51 -2.79 13.89 -13.20
C ARG A 51 -3.49 12.53 -13.33
N ASN A 52 -4.26 12.27 -14.39
CA ASN A 52 -4.96 10.99 -14.56
C ASN A 52 -3.99 9.87 -14.96
N ALA A 53 -2.98 10.17 -15.78
CA ALA A 53 -1.94 9.21 -16.14
C ALA A 53 -1.05 8.91 -14.92
N ASP A 54 -0.74 9.94 -14.12
CA ASP A 54 -0.02 9.80 -12.85
C ASP A 54 -0.82 8.96 -11.85
N LEU A 55 -2.13 9.19 -11.71
CA LEU A 55 -2.99 8.40 -10.84
C LEU A 55 -3.05 6.92 -11.27
N ILE A 56 -3.19 6.65 -12.57
CA ILE A 56 -3.19 5.27 -13.11
C ILE A 56 -1.85 4.58 -12.82
N LYS A 57 -0.73 5.31 -13.00
CA LYS A 57 0.61 4.80 -12.70
C LYS A 57 0.79 4.53 -11.20
N GLU A 58 0.33 5.44 -10.35
CA GLU A 58 0.40 5.28 -8.89
C GLU A 58 -0.45 4.11 -8.42
N THR A 59 -1.70 3.99 -8.90
CA THR A 59 -2.57 2.84 -8.60
C THR A 59 -1.93 1.53 -9.04
N TYR A 60 -1.36 1.48 -10.25
CA TYR A 60 -0.64 0.28 -10.71
C TYR A 60 0.54 -0.10 -9.80
N VAL A 61 1.33 0.89 -9.35
CA VAL A 61 2.42 0.63 -8.39
C VAL A 61 1.85 0.15 -7.04
N THR A 62 0.79 0.79 -6.53
CA THR A 62 0.09 0.38 -5.30
C THR A 62 -0.32 -1.09 -5.37
N GLU A 63 -1.04 -1.49 -6.43
CA GLU A 63 -1.48 -2.88 -6.63
C GLU A 63 -0.30 -3.85 -6.76
N LYS A 64 0.75 -3.44 -7.48
CA LYS A 64 1.97 -4.24 -7.61
C LYS A 64 2.66 -4.43 -6.27
N VAL A 65 2.68 -3.42 -5.41
CA VAL A 65 3.24 -3.55 -4.05
C VAL A 65 2.37 -4.51 -3.23
N LEU A 66 1.05 -4.32 -3.17
CA LEU A 66 0.15 -5.21 -2.43
C LEU A 66 0.27 -6.67 -2.88
N SER A 67 0.37 -6.92 -4.19
CA SER A 67 0.51 -8.28 -4.73
C SER A 67 1.79 -9.00 -4.30
N LYS A 68 2.90 -8.27 -4.02
CA LYS A 68 4.14 -8.86 -3.47
C LYS A 68 3.90 -9.50 -2.10
N PHE A 69 2.93 -9.00 -1.35
CA PHE A 69 2.50 -9.50 -0.04
C PHE A 69 1.24 -10.38 -0.13
N LYS A 70 0.84 -10.78 -1.35
CA LYS A 70 -0.38 -11.55 -1.63
C LYS A 70 -1.67 -10.89 -1.11
N ILE A 71 -1.65 -9.58 -0.91
CA ILE A 71 -2.81 -8.80 -0.48
C ILE A 71 -3.72 -8.57 -1.68
N LYS A 72 -5.02 -8.79 -1.48
CA LYS A 72 -6.08 -8.63 -2.48
C LYS A 72 -7.03 -7.50 -2.08
N SER A 73 -7.85 -7.04 -3.03
CA SER A 73 -8.82 -5.95 -2.79
C SER A 73 -9.86 -6.25 -1.71
N ASN A 74 -10.16 -7.53 -1.46
CA ASN A 74 -11.09 -7.98 -0.42
C ASN A 74 -10.46 -8.06 0.98
N PHE A 75 -9.18 -7.72 1.14
CA PHE A 75 -8.54 -7.60 2.45
C PHE A 75 -9.01 -6.32 3.16
N ILE A 76 -8.73 -6.27 4.46
CA ILE A 76 -9.01 -5.12 5.28
C ILE A 76 -7.72 -4.54 5.86
N ALA A 77 -7.71 -3.23 6.05
CA ALA A 77 -6.68 -2.49 6.75
C ALA A 77 -7.21 -2.09 8.12
N VAL A 78 -6.51 -2.50 9.17
CA VAL A 78 -6.94 -2.34 10.57
C VAL A 78 -5.87 -1.62 11.38
N ARG A 79 -6.31 -0.79 12.31
CA ARG A 79 -5.44 -0.18 13.32
C ARG A 79 -6.23 0.14 14.57
N ILE A 80 -5.55 0.29 15.69
CA ILE A 80 -6.13 0.93 16.87
C ILE A 80 -5.91 2.43 16.76
N GLN A 81 -6.93 3.19 17.16
CA GLN A 81 -6.89 4.64 17.20
C GLN A 81 -7.70 5.15 18.39
N SER A 82 -7.18 6.20 19.04
CA SER A 82 -7.94 6.90 20.07
C SER A 82 -9.17 7.56 19.45
N ASN A 83 -10.29 7.46 20.15
CA ASN A 83 -11.58 7.97 19.71
C ASN A 83 -11.57 9.48 19.45
N GLN A 84 -10.67 10.24 20.10
CA GLN A 84 -10.53 11.68 19.85
C GLN A 84 -10.04 12.02 18.43
N PHE A 85 -9.39 11.07 17.75
CA PHE A 85 -8.91 11.21 16.38
C PHE A 85 -9.82 10.52 15.36
N THR A 86 -10.93 9.97 15.82
CA THR A 86 -11.90 9.24 14.98
C THR A 86 -13.21 10.02 14.99
N ASP A 87 -13.73 10.35 13.80
CA ASP A 87 -15.07 10.90 13.69
C ASP A 87 -16.08 9.76 13.88
N LEU A 88 -16.47 9.51 15.14
CA LEU A 88 -17.37 8.42 15.50
C LEU A 88 -18.76 8.57 14.86
N LYS A 89 -19.22 9.82 14.65
CA LYS A 89 -20.54 10.11 14.11
C LYS A 89 -20.60 9.78 12.62
N ASN A 90 -19.62 10.28 11.86
CA ASN A 90 -19.57 10.06 10.41
C ASN A 90 -18.81 8.78 10.03
N LYS A 91 -18.23 8.09 11.02
CA LYS A 91 -17.40 6.90 10.86
C LYS A 91 -16.24 7.11 9.89
N THR A 92 -15.47 8.15 10.14
CA THR A 92 -14.30 8.48 9.31
C THR A 92 -13.03 8.72 10.11
N ILE A 93 -11.89 8.51 9.46
CA ILE A 93 -10.56 8.88 9.96
C ILE A 93 -9.78 9.66 8.91
N GLN A 94 -8.79 10.41 9.36
CA GLN A 94 -7.85 11.14 8.54
C GLN A 94 -6.42 10.88 9.02
N GLY A 95 -5.46 10.91 8.11
CA GLY A 95 -4.04 10.77 8.45
C GLY A 95 -3.41 12.06 8.95
N HIS A 96 -2.10 12.00 9.16
CA HIS A 96 -1.27 13.15 9.52
C HIS A 96 0.10 13.05 8.86
N LYS A 97 0.88 14.15 8.89
CA LYS A 97 2.22 14.22 8.29
C LYS A 97 3.35 13.80 9.23
N GLU A 98 3.11 13.83 10.54
CA GLU A 98 4.13 13.52 11.56
C GLU A 98 4.25 12.02 11.86
N THR A 99 4.33 11.17 10.83
CA THR A 99 4.57 9.73 11.00
C THR A 99 6.05 9.42 11.13
N VAL A 100 6.42 8.43 11.94
CA VAL A 100 7.83 8.17 12.29
C VAL A 100 8.38 6.85 11.75
N ALA A 101 7.56 6.07 11.04
CA ALA A 101 7.96 4.77 10.51
C ALA A 101 9.00 4.89 9.38
N GLN A 102 9.88 3.89 9.28
CA GLN A 102 10.71 3.66 8.10
C GLN A 102 10.01 2.71 7.14
N VAL A 103 10.02 3.07 5.85
CA VAL A 103 9.24 2.37 4.83
C VAL A 103 10.06 2.06 3.59
N MET A 104 9.63 1.04 2.85
CA MET A 104 10.15 0.73 1.53
C MET A 104 9.32 1.44 0.46
N ASP A 105 9.90 2.46 -0.17
CA ASP A 105 9.27 3.24 -1.24
C ASP A 105 9.49 2.59 -2.61
N TRP A 106 8.47 1.89 -3.10
CA TRP A 106 8.48 1.25 -4.41
C TRP A 106 8.03 2.17 -5.56
N TYR A 107 7.65 3.42 -5.26
CA TYR A 107 7.35 4.44 -6.27
C TYR A 107 8.64 5.08 -6.78
N ASN A 108 9.67 5.14 -5.92
CA ASN A 108 11.01 5.59 -6.25
C ASN A 108 12.00 4.42 -6.15
N LEU A 109 12.30 3.80 -7.30
CA LEU A 109 13.18 2.64 -7.38
C LEU A 109 14.66 3.02 -7.41
N THR A 110 15.49 2.18 -6.81
CA THR A 110 16.94 2.18 -6.95
C THR A 110 17.43 0.81 -7.40
N ILE A 111 18.68 0.70 -7.86
CA ILE A 111 19.29 -0.57 -8.21
C ILE A 111 19.90 -1.18 -6.95
N ASN A 112 19.49 -2.40 -6.62
CA ASN A 112 20.12 -3.15 -5.54
C ASN A 112 21.57 -3.50 -5.94
N PRO A 113 22.59 -3.14 -5.15
CA PRO A 113 23.99 -3.35 -5.52
C PRO A 113 24.39 -4.84 -5.55
N TYR A 114 23.64 -5.72 -4.88
CA TYR A 114 23.92 -7.15 -4.81
C TYR A 114 23.15 -7.97 -5.84
N SER A 115 21.86 -7.68 -6.04
CA SER A 115 21.03 -8.43 -7.00
C SER A 115 20.99 -7.81 -8.39
N HIS A 116 21.43 -6.56 -8.54
CA HIS A 116 21.29 -5.75 -9.76
C HIS A 116 19.84 -5.59 -10.25
N LEU A 117 18.86 -5.91 -9.39
CA LEU A 117 17.44 -5.75 -9.69
C LEU A 117 16.89 -4.46 -9.06
N PRO A 118 15.87 -3.82 -9.68
CA PRO A 118 15.19 -2.69 -9.07
C PRO A 118 14.55 -3.06 -7.73
N ILE A 119 14.84 -2.27 -6.69
CA ILE A 119 14.26 -2.37 -5.35
C ILE A 119 13.71 -1.01 -4.93
N GLY A 120 12.75 -1.00 -4.00
CA GLY A 120 12.30 0.25 -3.38
C GLY A 120 13.43 0.96 -2.63
N THR A 121 13.27 2.26 -2.42
CA THR A 121 14.20 3.07 -1.63
C THR A 121 13.76 3.13 -0.18
N LEU A 122 14.72 3.17 0.75
CA LEU A 122 14.41 3.35 2.16
C LEU A 122 14.12 4.83 2.44
N LYS A 123 12.95 5.13 3.00
CA LYS A 123 12.56 6.49 3.40
C LYS A 123 11.87 6.54 4.76
N ARG A 124 11.85 7.71 5.39
CA ARG A 124 10.92 7.98 6.50
C ARG A 124 9.55 8.33 5.94
N SER A 125 8.51 7.80 6.56
CA SER A 125 7.12 8.04 6.19
C SER A 125 6.73 9.52 6.25
N SER A 126 7.24 10.28 7.23
CA SER A 126 7.01 11.72 7.33
C SER A 126 7.60 12.51 6.18
N ASP A 127 8.79 12.12 5.70
CA ASP A 127 9.42 12.78 4.55
C ASP A 127 8.54 12.62 3.32
N ILE A 128 8.05 11.41 3.04
CA ILE A 128 7.10 11.13 1.95
C ILE A 128 5.82 11.95 2.11
N ALA A 129 5.21 11.93 3.30
CA ALA A 129 3.97 12.65 3.58
C ALA A 129 4.12 14.17 3.35
N LYS A 130 5.26 14.75 3.74
CA LYS A 130 5.55 16.18 3.58
C LYS A 130 5.89 16.53 2.14
N GLU A 131 6.80 15.79 1.51
CA GLU A 131 7.22 16.00 0.11
C GLU A 131 6.05 15.90 -0.87
N GLU A 132 5.16 14.92 -0.67
CA GLU A 132 4.02 14.70 -1.57
C GLU A 132 2.76 15.48 -1.16
N SER A 133 2.79 16.24 -0.06
CA SER A 133 1.61 16.91 0.51
C SER A 133 0.44 15.95 0.73
N ARG A 134 0.72 14.84 1.42
CA ARG A 134 -0.22 13.76 1.73
C ARG A 134 -0.30 13.53 3.22
N ASN A 135 -1.39 12.91 3.66
CA ASN A 135 -1.56 12.46 5.02
C ASN A 135 -1.31 10.96 5.11
N ALA A 136 -0.69 10.50 6.19
CA ALA A 136 -0.27 9.12 6.37
C ALA A 136 -0.96 8.46 7.57
N LEU A 137 -1.22 7.16 7.45
CA LEU A 137 -1.77 6.29 8.49
C LEU A 137 -0.99 4.97 8.48
N ASN A 138 -0.70 4.43 9.66
CA ASN A 138 -0.20 3.07 9.80
C ASN A 138 -1.38 2.09 9.90
N PHE A 139 -1.32 1.01 9.13
CA PHE A 139 -2.30 -0.07 9.15
C PHE A 139 -1.59 -1.42 9.18
N MET A 140 -2.26 -2.41 9.78
CA MET A 140 -2.01 -3.81 9.45
C MET A 140 -3.02 -4.24 8.41
N ILE A 141 -2.55 -4.83 7.31
CA ILE A 141 -3.41 -5.37 6.28
C ILE A 141 -3.48 -6.88 6.44
N MET A 142 -4.69 -7.42 6.45
CA MET A 142 -4.95 -8.85 6.67
C MET A 142 -6.29 -9.29 6.06
N GLU A 143 -6.52 -10.60 6.04
CA GLU A 143 -7.82 -11.16 5.67
C GLU A 143 -8.87 -10.81 6.73
N LYS A 144 -10.11 -10.54 6.29
CA LYS A 144 -11.22 -10.19 7.18
C LYS A 144 -11.51 -11.25 8.24
N ASN A 145 -11.44 -12.53 7.85
CA ASN A 145 -11.67 -13.64 8.79
C ASN A 145 -10.58 -13.72 9.85
N THR A 146 -9.31 -13.55 9.47
CA THR A 146 -8.19 -13.48 10.42
C THR A 146 -8.42 -12.39 11.46
N PHE A 147 -8.89 -11.21 11.05
CA PHE A 147 -9.20 -10.15 12.00
C PHE A 147 -10.33 -10.55 12.96
N ASN A 148 -11.45 -11.03 12.44
CA ASN A 148 -12.63 -11.35 13.24
C ASN A 148 -12.35 -12.46 14.26
N GLU A 149 -11.65 -13.51 13.84
CA GLU A 149 -11.40 -14.71 14.65
C GLU A 149 -10.24 -14.51 15.62
N ASN A 150 -9.15 -13.87 15.17
CA ASN A 150 -7.88 -13.91 15.89
C ASN A 150 -7.43 -12.56 16.46
N VAL A 151 -8.02 -11.44 16.03
CA VAL A 151 -7.50 -10.10 16.38
C VAL A 151 -8.50 -9.27 17.17
N LEU A 152 -9.76 -9.23 16.72
CA LEU A 152 -10.78 -8.33 17.25
C LEU A 152 -11.00 -8.53 18.75
N ASN A 153 -11.13 -9.79 19.18
CA ASN A 153 -11.43 -10.17 20.56
C ASN A 153 -10.20 -10.64 21.35
N ASP A 154 -9.01 -10.66 20.76
CA ASP A 154 -7.80 -11.08 21.45
C ASP A 154 -7.26 -9.96 22.36
N ASN A 155 -7.37 -10.19 23.67
CA ASN A 155 -6.89 -9.28 24.70
C ASN A 155 -5.37 -9.31 24.88
N THR A 156 -4.67 -10.30 24.33
CA THR A 156 -3.20 -10.42 24.39
C THR A 156 -2.49 -9.63 23.29
N ASN A 157 -3.26 -9.11 22.33
CA ASN A 157 -2.77 -8.35 21.19
C ASN A 157 -1.93 -7.13 21.62
N LEU A 158 -0.66 -7.12 21.20
CA LEU A 158 0.31 -6.07 21.55
C LEU A 158 -0.10 -4.68 21.07
N GLN A 159 -0.91 -4.53 20.02
CA GLN A 159 -1.39 -3.20 19.60
C GLN A 159 -2.21 -2.51 20.68
N ARG A 160 -2.97 -3.29 21.47
CA ARG A 160 -3.79 -2.74 22.56
C ARG A 160 -2.94 -2.09 23.65
N LYS A 161 -1.65 -2.44 23.75
CA LYS A 161 -0.71 -1.85 24.73
C LYS A 161 -0.26 -0.43 24.36
N TYR A 162 -0.39 -0.04 23.09
CA TYR A 162 0.08 1.27 22.60
C TYR A 162 -1.00 2.36 22.65
N CYS A 163 -2.18 2.08 23.20
CA CYS A 163 -3.29 3.02 23.27
C CYS A 163 -3.92 2.99 24.66
N ASP A 164 -4.50 4.12 25.07
CA ASP A 164 -5.40 4.12 26.23
C ASP A 164 -6.63 3.28 25.89
N THR A 165 -6.69 2.08 26.49
CA THR A 165 -7.68 1.06 26.18
C THR A 165 -9.11 1.50 26.49
N LYS A 166 -9.30 2.54 27.32
CA LYS A 166 -10.63 3.04 27.69
C LYS A 166 -11.28 3.86 26.59
N ASN A 167 -10.50 4.62 25.82
CA ASN A 167 -10.98 5.59 24.83
C ASN A 167 -10.39 5.33 23.44
N SER A 168 -10.26 4.05 23.07
CA SER A 168 -9.74 3.64 21.77
C SER A 168 -10.59 2.55 21.14
N SER A 169 -10.58 2.53 19.82
CA SER A 169 -11.32 1.57 19.00
C SER A 169 -10.41 0.97 17.95
N TRP A 170 -10.70 -0.25 17.53
CA TRP A 170 -10.28 -0.70 16.20
C TRP A 170 -11.02 0.13 15.16
N VAL A 171 -10.28 0.67 14.22
CA VAL A 171 -10.82 1.28 13.00
C VAL A 171 -10.39 0.42 11.82
N VAL A 172 -11.37 0.07 10.99
CA VAL A 172 -11.23 -0.92 9.93
C VAL A 172 -11.73 -0.31 8.63
N THR A 173 -10.90 -0.34 7.58
CA THR A 173 -11.31 0.04 6.22
C THR A 173 -11.00 -1.09 5.26
N SER A 174 -11.68 -1.17 4.12
CA SER A 174 -11.33 -2.13 3.07
C SER A 174 -10.09 -1.63 2.30
N VAL A 175 -9.33 -2.57 1.73
CA VAL A 175 -8.25 -2.22 0.78
C VAL A 175 -8.81 -1.56 -0.47
N ALA A 176 -10.00 -1.97 -0.91
CA ALA A 176 -10.72 -1.31 -2.01
C ALA A 176 -10.96 0.20 -1.75
N GLU A 177 -11.46 0.57 -0.56
CA GLU A 177 -11.66 1.98 -0.18
C GLU A 177 -10.33 2.75 -0.24
N LEU A 178 -9.22 2.15 0.20
CA LEU A 178 -7.90 2.80 0.11
C LEU A 178 -7.54 3.10 -1.34
N ILE A 179 -7.68 2.12 -2.24
CA ILE A 179 -7.36 2.26 -3.66
C ILE A 179 -8.28 3.32 -4.31
N ASP A 180 -9.59 3.26 -4.04
CA ASP A 180 -10.59 4.20 -4.57
C ASP A 180 -10.34 5.65 -4.12
N LYS A 181 -9.78 5.82 -2.92
CA LYS A 181 -9.38 7.12 -2.36
C LYS A 181 -7.99 7.57 -2.82
N GLY A 182 -7.39 6.87 -3.78
CA GLY A 182 -6.10 7.19 -4.38
C GLY A 182 -4.94 6.99 -3.41
N ALA A 183 -5.00 5.97 -2.56
CA ALA A 183 -3.94 5.69 -1.60
C ALA A 183 -2.67 5.15 -2.25
N LYS A 184 -1.53 5.52 -1.67
CA LYS A 184 -0.24 4.87 -1.88
C LYS A 184 0.10 4.01 -0.68
N VAL A 185 0.75 2.88 -0.89
CA VAL A 185 1.08 1.93 0.17
C VAL A 185 2.56 1.65 0.20
N TYR A 186 3.12 1.68 1.42
CA TYR A 186 4.54 1.53 1.67
C TYR A 186 4.71 0.48 2.76
N PRO A 187 5.36 -0.67 2.47
CA PRO A 187 5.66 -1.66 3.50
C PRO A 187 6.44 -1.01 4.64
N ASP A 188 5.94 -1.13 5.87
CA ASP A 188 6.60 -0.59 7.06
C ASP A 188 7.63 -1.59 7.55
N ILE A 189 8.90 -1.24 7.37
CA ILE A 189 10.02 -2.10 7.75
C ILE A 189 10.48 -1.87 9.19
N SER A 190 9.96 -0.83 9.86
CA SER A 190 10.25 -0.51 11.25
C SER A 190 9.26 -1.13 12.24
N CYS A 191 8.09 -1.54 11.76
CA CYS A 191 7.09 -2.20 12.59
C CYS A 191 7.60 -3.58 13.06
N SER A 192 7.56 -3.80 14.37
CA SER A 192 7.88 -5.09 15.01
C SER A 192 6.64 -5.98 15.23
N LEU A 193 5.43 -5.44 15.02
CA LEU A 193 4.18 -6.17 15.22
C LEU A 193 3.90 -7.09 14.03
N ARG A 194 3.41 -8.30 14.30
CA ARG A 194 3.19 -9.37 13.30
C ARG A 194 1.79 -9.96 13.42
N LEU A 195 0.78 -9.10 13.37
CA LEU A 195 -0.64 -9.48 13.35
C LEU A 195 -1.21 -9.59 11.93
N GLY A 196 -0.47 -9.04 10.97
CA GLY A 196 -0.75 -8.97 9.54
C GLY A 196 0.46 -8.32 8.87
N GLU A 197 0.28 -7.84 7.65
CA GLU A 197 1.34 -7.12 6.94
C GLU A 197 1.31 -5.63 7.31
N PRO A 198 2.39 -5.07 7.87
CA PRO A 198 2.42 -3.68 8.31
C PRO A 198 2.70 -2.74 7.13
N PHE A 199 1.86 -1.71 7.01
CA PHE A 199 1.98 -0.69 5.98
C PHE A 199 1.81 0.71 6.54
N ILE A 200 2.57 1.65 5.98
CA ILE A 200 2.16 3.05 5.95
C ILE A 200 1.37 3.27 4.68
N VAL A 201 0.20 3.89 4.82
CA VAL A 201 -0.69 4.24 3.73
C VAL A 201 -0.79 5.75 3.67
N THR A 202 -0.47 6.35 2.52
CA THR A 202 -0.65 7.80 2.31
C THR A 202 -1.88 8.07 1.45
N ILE A 203 -2.67 9.06 1.84
CA ILE A 203 -3.88 9.52 1.17
C ILE A 203 -3.76 11.02 0.87
N PRO A 204 -4.48 11.57 -0.13
CA PRO A 204 -4.49 13.01 -0.37
C PRO A 204 -4.90 13.78 0.90
N GLU A 205 -4.33 14.97 1.12
CA GLU A 205 -4.36 15.67 2.41
C GLU A 205 -5.77 15.89 2.98
N THR A 206 -6.74 16.25 2.15
CA THR A 206 -8.12 16.52 2.58
C THR A 206 -9.01 15.27 2.61
N THR A 207 -8.47 14.11 2.25
CA THR A 207 -9.24 12.88 2.12
C THR A 207 -9.48 12.25 3.49
N LYS A 208 -10.74 11.86 3.72
CA LYS A 208 -11.14 11.04 4.85
C LYS A 208 -11.49 9.63 4.36
N LEU A 209 -11.13 8.64 5.16
CA LEU A 209 -11.44 7.23 4.91
C LEU A 209 -12.70 6.84 5.68
N ASN A 210 -13.62 6.14 5.02
CA ASN A 210 -14.74 5.51 5.70
C ASN A 210 -14.26 4.29 6.49
N VAL A 211 -14.72 4.13 7.73
CA VAL A 211 -14.29 3.03 8.60
C VAL A 211 -15.45 2.35 9.31
N GLU A 212 -15.29 1.05 9.55
CA GLU A 212 -16.00 0.34 10.61
C GLU A 212 -15.26 0.55 11.94
N ILE A 213 -16.01 0.74 13.03
CA ILE A 213 -15.46 1.07 14.33
C ILE A 213 -15.86 -0.01 15.33
N TYR A 214 -14.88 -0.61 15.99
CA TYR A 214 -15.09 -1.61 17.04
C TYR A 214 -14.42 -1.15 18.33
N PRO A 215 -15.19 -0.68 19.33
CA PRO A 215 -14.65 -0.26 20.62
C PRO A 215 -13.83 -1.37 21.30
N LEU A 216 -12.69 -1.02 21.90
CA LEU A 216 -11.88 -2.01 22.64
C LEU A 216 -12.54 -2.42 23.95
N LYS A 217 -13.31 -1.52 24.56
CA LYS A 217 -14.14 -1.79 25.73
C LYS A 217 -15.61 -1.71 25.32
N LYS A 218 -16.36 -2.76 25.64
CA LYS A 218 -17.82 -2.80 25.50
C LYS A 218 -18.49 -1.97 26.58
#